data_AF-A0A6N2K6K3-F1
#
_entry.id   AF-A0A6N2K6K3-F1
#
_cell.length_a   1.000
_cell.length_b   1.000
_cell.length_c   1.000
_cell.angle_alpha   90.00
_cell.angle_beta   90.00
_cell.angle_gamma   90.00
#
_symmetry.space_group_name_H-M   'P 1'
#
loop_
_entity.id
_entity.type
_entity.pdbx_description
1 polymer ?
#
loop_
_entity_poly.entity_id
_entity_poly.type
_entity_poly.pdbx_seq_one_letter_code
_entity_poly.pdbx_strand_id
1 'polypeptide(L)'
;MEEEKYVSASSMRYSARIMSPEIVEIGDDSKSITNSIDGISNDVYVAVGKNDTDVLKWALDHAVSPGARVFLVHVFPPLTYISTPVGRLSRSQLSKDQMRFYINEENNRRRNQMQKYFRLCANAKVAVDTMLLESNLTAKTILELIPVLNITHLVMGNKRLPRSRICEEECSRLL
;
A
#
# COMPACT_ATOMS: atom_id res chain seq x y z
N MET A 1 37.38 20.61 -40.91
CA MET A 1 37.06 19.17 -41.00
C MET A 1 37.32 18.61 -39.61
N GLU A 2 36.44 18.86 -38.64
CA GLU A 2 35.11 18.29 -38.38
C GLU A 2 35.22 17.53 -37.04
N GLU A 3 34.34 17.87 -36.10
CA GLU A 3 34.16 17.23 -34.80
C GLU A 3 33.63 15.80 -34.95
N GLU A 4 33.84 14.94 -33.93
CA GLU A 4 32.82 14.02 -33.36
C GLU A 4 33.46 13.22 -32.21
N LYS A 5 33.24 13.57 -30.93
CA LYS A 5 32.04 13.34 -30.08
C LYS A 5 31.73 11.85 -29.84
N TYR A 6 32.39 11.25 -28.85
CA TYR A 6 32.04 9.95 -28.29
C TYR A 6 30.90 10.10 -27.27
N VAL A 7 29.67 9.76 -27.65
CA VAL A 7 28.52 9.61 -26.74
C VAL A 7 28.14 8.15 -26.64
N SER A 8 28.03 7.68 -25.40
CA SER A 8 27.59 6.35 -25.01
C SER A 8 26.11 6.14 -25.35
N ALA A 9 25.82 5.16 -26.21
CA ALA A 9 24.46 4.79 -26.61
C ALA A 9 23.87 3.75 -25.63
N SER A 10 23.14 4.24 -24.63
CA SER A 10 22.10 3.45 -23.96
C SER A 10 20.80 3.53 -24.79
N SER A 11 20.54 2.53 -25.63
CA SER A 11 19.24 2.34 -26.28
C SER A 11 18.97 0.84 -26.41
N MET A 12 18.49 0.22 -25.34
CA MET A 12 17.97 -1.14 -25.38
C MET A 12 16.55 -1.06 -25.98
N ARG A 13 16.48 -1.12 -27.31
CA ARG A 13 15.23 -1.25 -28.06
C ARG A 13 14.73 -2.69 -27.93
N TYR A 14 13.51 -2.82 -27.44
CA TYR A 14 12.75 -4.07 -27.37
C TYR A 14 12.57 -4.61 -28.80
N SER A 15 13.26 -5.71 -29.12
CA SER A 15 13.14 -6.41 -30.38
C SER A 15 11.87 -7.29 -30.35
N ALA A 16 10.92 -6.93 -31.21
CA ALA A 16 9.75 -7.74 -31.53
C ALA A 16 10.17 -9.03 -32.24
N ARG A 17 9.73 -10.18 -31.74
CA ARG A 17 9.69 -11.44 -32.50
C ARG A 17 8.24 -11.75 -32.83
N ILE A 18 7.89 -11.63 -34.10
CA ILE A 18 6.64 -12.10 -34.70
C ILE A 18 6.87 -13.54 -35.15
N MET A 19 6.08 -14.49 -34.65
CA MET A 19 5.77 -15.77 -35.32
C MET A 19 4.35 -16.22 -34.91
N SER A 20 3.41 -16.18 -35.85
CA SER A 20 2.12 -16.92 -35.86
C SER A 20 2.36 -18.34 -36.43
N PRO A 21 1.44 -19.36 -36.38
CA PRO A 21 -0.03 -19.39 -36.15
C PRO A 21 -0.44 -20.38 -35.01
N GLU A 22 -1.67 -20.68 -34.60
CA GLU A 22 -2.95 -21.05 -35.24
C GLU A 22 -4.07 -20.94 -34.17
N ILE A 23 -5.25 -20.39 -34.52
CA ILE A 23 -6.34 -20.12 -33.59
C ILE A 23 -7.24 -21.35 -33.48
N VAL A 24 -7.28 -21.96 -32.29
CA VAL A 24 -8.37 -22.86 -31.89
C VAL A 24 -9.43 -22.01 -31.20
N GLU A 25 -10.64 -22.01 -31.75
CA GLU A 25 -11.80 -21.33 -31.14
C GLU A 25 -12.08 -21.93 -29.77
N ILE A 26 -11.89 -21.13 -28.72
CA ILE A 26 -12.38 -21.42 -27.37
C ILE A 26 -13.47 -20.38 -27.12
N GLY A 27 -14.68 -20.88 -26.87
CA GLY A 27 -15.91 -20.10 -26.74
C GLY A 27 -15.78 -18.88 -25.83
N ASP A 28 -16.42 -17.82 -26.31
CA ASP A 28 -16.57 -16.52 -25.66
C ASP A 28 -17.19 -16.63 -24.27
N ASP A 29 -16.36 -16.48 -23.23
CA ASP A 29 -16.77 -15.92 -21.95
C ASP A 29 -16.01 -14.61 -21.72
N SER A 30 -16.25 -13.63 -22.61
CA SER A 30 -15.82 -12.25 -22.42
C SER A 30 -16.44 -11.68 -21.13
N LYS A 31 -15.72 -11.76 -20.00
CA LYS A 31 -15.94 -10.84 -18.87
C LYS A 31 -15.44 -9.47 -19.28
N SER A 32 -16.33 -8.72 -19.89
CA SER A 32 -16.15 -7.32 -20.23
C SER A 32 -15.73 -6.54 -18.99
N ILE A 33 -14.67 -5.75 -19.15
CA ILE A 33 -14.37 -4.62 -18.28
C ILE A 33 -15.44 -3.57 -18.58
N THR A 34 -16.62 -3.72 -17.97
CA THR A 34 -17.58 -2.63 -17.87
C THR A 34 -17.14 -1.79 -16.68
N ASN A 35 -16.48 -0.65 -16.95
CA ASN A 35 -16.49 0.45 -16.00
C ASN A 35 -17.93 0.96 -15.94
N SER A 36 -18.75 0.32 -15.10
CA SER A 36 -20.09 0.77 -14.78
C SER A 36 -19.98 2.06 -13.98
N ILE A 37 -19.98 3.19 -14.68
CA ILE A 37 -20.29 4.51 -14.14
C ILE A 37 -21.81 4.53 -13.88
N ASP A 38 -22.29 3.70 -12.94
CA ASP A 38 -23.61 3.85 -12.29
C ASP A 38 -23.82 2.91 -11.07
N GLY A 39 -22.74 2.55 -10.37
CA GLY A 39 -22.83 1.72 -9.17
C GLY A 39 -21.85 2.22 -8.15
N ILE A 40 -22.34 2.63 -6.98
CA ILE A 40 -21.49 2.89 -5.82
C ILE A 40 -20.60 1.66 -5.67
N SER A 41 -19.28 1.83 -5.87
CA SER A 41 -18.33 0.77 -5.64
C SER A 41 -18.44 0.42 -4.15
N ASN A 42 -18.94 -0.79 -3.87
CA ASN A 42 -19.05 -1.28 -2.49
C ASN A 42 -17.68 -1.71 -1.95
N ASP A 43 -16.62 -1.07 -2.45
CA ASP A 43 -15.23 -1.36 -2.19
C ASP A 43 -14.90 -0.92 -0.76
N VAL A 44 -14.26 -1.80 0.00
CA VAL A 44 -13.97 -1.61 1.41
C VAL A 44 -12.49 -1.32 1.59
N TYR A 45 -12.18 -0.17 2.16
CA TYR A 45 -10.82 0.22 2.50
C TYR A 45 -10.54 -0.19 3.94
N VAL A 46 -9.46 -0.94 4.17
CA VAL A 46 -9.08 -1.40 5.51
C VAL A 46 -7.71 -0.84 5.85
N ALA A 47 -7.66 0.06 6.85
CA ALA A 47 -6.41 0.59 7.36
C ALA A 47 -5.72 -0.46 8.24
N VAL A 48 -4.56 -0.94 7.79
CA VAL A 48 -3.78 -1.99 8.46
C VAL A 48 -2.41 -1.50 8.89
N GLY A 49 -2.04 -1.79 10.12
CA GLY A 49 -0.75 -1.49 10.71
C GLY A 49 -0.13 -2.73 11.35
N LYS A 50 0.60 -2.51 12.45
CA LYS A 50 1.22 -3.58 13.24
C LYS A 50 0.15 -4.20 14.16
N ASN A 51 -0.12 -5.49 13.94
CA ASN A 51 -1.05 -6.32 14.70
C ASN A 51 -2.54 -5.98 14.50
N ASP A 52 -2.94 -5.57 13.31
CA ASP A 52 -4.34 -5.23 12.99
C ASP A 52 -5.05 -6.37 12.23
N THR A 53 -4.68 -7.63 12.50
CA THR A 53 -5.29 -8.81 11.88
C THR A 53 -6.77 -8.94 12.23
N ASP A 54 -7.15 -8.53 13.44
CA ASP A 54 -8.53 -8.64 13.91
C ASP A 54 -9.43 -7.60 13.24
N VAL A 55 -8.88 -6.44 12.87
CA VAL A 55 -9.58 -5.42 12.07
C VAL A 55 -9.92 -5.99 10.69
N LEU A 56 -8.96 -6.64 10.03
CA LEU A 56 -9.19 -7.24 8.71
C LEU A 56 -10.20 -8.39 8.79
N LYS A 57 -10.11 -9.27 9.79
CA LYS A 57 -11.11 -10.34 9.98
C LYS A 57 -12.50 -9.77 10.17
N TRP A 58 -12.64 -8.76 11.05
CA TRP A 58 -13.91 -8.10 11.26
C TRP A 58 -14.47 -7.50 9.97
N ALA A 59 -13.62 -6.85 9.16
CA ALA A 59 -14.02 -6.29 7.88
C ALA A 59 -14.52 -7.38 6.91
N LEU A 60 -13.77 -8.49 6.79
CA LEU A 60 -14.14 -9.61 5.93
C LEU A 60 -15.47 -10.25 6.35
N ASP A 61 -15.74 -10.34 7.66
CA ASP A 61 -16.93 -10.98 8.20
C ASP A 61 -18.18 -10.08 8.17
N HIS A 62 -18.02 -8.75 8.22
CA HIS A 62 -19.15 -7.82 8.46
C HIS A 62 -19.28 -6.68 7.45
N ALA A 63 -18.20 -6.24 6.82
CA ALA A 63 -18.20 -5.06 5.95
C ALA A 63 -18.14 -5.41 4.46
N VAL A 64 -17.50 -6.53 4.11
CA VAL A 64 -17.32 -6.94 2.71
C VAL A 64 -18.57 -7.64 2.20
N SER A 65 -19.19 -7.06 1.18
CA SER A 65 -20.29 -7.68 0.45
C SER A 65 -19.78 -8.60 -0.67
N PRO A 66 -20.56 -9.62 -1.09
CA PRO A 66 -20.20 -10.43 -2.25
C PRO A 66 -19.91 -9.57 -3.49
N GLY A 67 -18.78 -9.82 -4.15
CA GLY A 67 -18.34 -9.05 -5.32
C GLY A 67 -17.63 -7.72 -5.02
N ALA A 68 -17.57 -7.29 -3.75
CA ALA A 68 -16.78 -6.14 -3.35
C ALA A 68 -15.27 -6.44 -3.38
N ARG A 69 -14.48 -5.40 -3.62
CA ARG A 69 -13.02 -5.45 -3.51
C ARG A 69 -12.56 -4.85 -2.19
N VAL A 70 -11.50 -5.42 -1.64
CA VAL A 70 -10.84 -4.91 -0.42
C VAL A 70 -9.56 -4.18 -0.79
N PHE A 71 -9.38 -2.96 -0.27
CA PHE A 71 -8.15 -2.20 -0.36
C PHE A 71 -7.42 -2.21 0.98
N LEU A 72 -6.27 -2.88 1.04
CA LEU A 72 -5.40 -2.82 2.22
C LEU A 72 -4.58 -1.53 2.20
N VAL A 73 -4.92 -0.59 3.08
CA VAL A 73 -4.22 0.69 3.23
C VAL A 73 -3.19 0.57 4.35
N HIS A 74 -1.91 0.61 3.99
CA HIS A 74 -0.81 0.55 4.95
C HIS A 74 0.05 1.82 4.88
N VAL A 75 0.05 2.59 5.96
CA VAL A 75 0.96 3.74 6.10
C VAL A 75 2.22 3.30 6.82
N PHE A 76 3.39 3.56 6.22
CA PHE A 76 4.69 3.23 6.79
C PHE A 76 5.57 4.48 6.90
N PRO A 77 6.41 4.59 7.93
CA PRO A 77 7.27 5.75 8.11
C PRO A 77 8.37 5.81 7.04
N PRO A 78 8.81 7.01 6.63
CA PRO A 78 9.95 7.16 5.74
C PRO A 78 11.25 6.67 6.37
N LEU A 79 12.11 6.05 5.57
CA LEU A 79 13.40 5.51 6.01
C LEU A 79 14.46 6.61 6.17
N THR A 80 14.26 7.56 7.08
CA THR A 80 15.17 8.71 7.30
C THR A 80 16.37 8.41 8.20
N TYR A 81 16.24 7.43 9.09
CA TYR A 81 17.30 7.03 10.04
C TYR A 81 17.33 5.52 10.23
N ILE A 82 18.50 4.97 10.53
CA ILE A 82 18.67 3.60 11.01
C ILE A 82 18.72 3.64 12.53
N SER A 83 17.85 2.85 13.18
CA SER A 83 17.95 2.61 14.62
C SER A 83 19.00 1.52 14.84
N THR A 84 20.11 1.87 15.50
CA THR A 84 21.16 0.94 15.91
C THR A 84 21.16 0.81 17.44
N PRO A 85 21.75 -0.25 18.02
CA PRO A 85 21.84 -0.39 19.48
C PRO A 85 22.51 0.79 20.19
N VAL A 86 23.37 1.52 19.48
CA VAL A 86 24.14 2.67 19.98
C VAL A 86 23.51 4.03 19.64
N GLY A 87 22.35 4.06 18.98
CA GLY A 87 21.64 5.31 18.69
C GLY A 87 20.99 5.34 17.31
N ARG A 88 20.91 6.54 16.71
CA ARG A 88 20.31 6.74 15.39
C ARG A 88 21.38 7.19 14.41
N LEU A 89 21.55 6.45 13.33
CA LEU A 89 22.44 6.83 12.24
C LEU A 89 21.64 7.48 11.12
N SER A 90 22.09 8.66 10.70
CA SER A 90 21.56 9.34 9.51
C SER A 90 21.97 8.59 8.25
N ARG A 91 21.14 8.67 7.20
CA ARG A 91 21.44 8.12 5.87
C ARG A 91 22.79 8.58 5.32
N SER A 92 23.22 9.81 5.64
CA SER A 92 24.48 10.38 5.17
C SER A 92 25.72 9.75 5.81
N GLN A 93 25.57 9.05 6.93
CA GLN A 93 26.67 8.44 7.67
C GLN A 93 26.96 7.00 7.23
N LEU A 94 26.22 6.49 6.24
CA LEU A 94 26.28 5.09 5.82
C LEU A 94 26.90 4.95 4.44
N SER A 95 27.60 3.84 4.21
CA SER A 95 28.00 3.46 2.86
C SER A 95 26.79 3.11 2.00
N LYS A 96 26.95 3.19 0.67
CA LYS A 96 25.89 2.87 -0.28
C LYS A 96 25.37 1.43 -0.11
N ASP A 97 26.27 0.48 0.17
CA ASP A 97 25.91 -0.92 0.33
C ASP A 97 25.15 -1.19 1.63
N GLN A 98 25.58 -0.57 2.73
CA GLN A 98 24.86 -0.64 4.01
C GLN A 98 23.45 -0.04 3.90
N MET A 99 23.33 1.08 3.18
CA MET A 99 22.04 1.69 2.91
C MET A 99 21.12 0.77 2.08
N ARG A 100 21.65 0.17 1.01
CA ARG A 100 20.89 -0.76 0.16
C ARG A 100 20.42 -1.98 0.95
N PHE A 101 21.29 -2.55 1.76
CA PHE A 101 20.97 -3.68 2.61
C PHE A 101 19.82 -3.33 3.56
N TYR A 102 19.92 -2.21 4.29
CA TYR A 102 18.89 -1.77 5.22
C TYR A 102 17.54 -1.49 4.55
N ILE A 103 17.54 -0.79 3.41
CA ILE A 103 16.30 -0.52 2.66
C ILE A 103 15.63 -1.83 2.23
N ASN A 104 16.42 -2.79 1.74
CA ASN A 104 15.91 -4.09 1.37
C ASN A 104 15.35 -4.85 2.57
N GLU A 105 16.05 -4.83 3.70
CA GLU A 105 15.60 -5.45 4.94
C GLU A 105 14.26 -4.87 5.42
N GLU A 106 14.12 -3.55 5.49
CA GLU A 106 12.87 -2.90 5.89
C GLU A 106 11.73 -3.18 4.89
N ASN A 107 12.03 -3.21 3.59
CA ASN A 107 11.06 -3.60 2.56
C ASN A 107 10.63 -5.07 2.71
N ASN A 108 11.57 -5.97 3.00
CA ASN A 108 11.28 -7.38 3.27
C ASN A 108 10.41 -7.52 4.52
N ARG A 109 10.73 -6.78 5.60
CA ARG A 109 9.95 -6.76 6.84
C ARG A 109 8.52 -6.29 6.59
N ARG A 110 8.33 -5.21 5.80
CA ARG A 110 7.00 -4.71 5.41
C ARG A 110 6.23 -5.74 4.58
N ARG A 111 6.88 -6.35 3.58
CA ARG A 111 6.27 -7.41 2.75
C ARG A 111 5.83 -8.60 3.59
N ASN A 112 6.69 -9.08 4.50
CA ASN A 112 6.38 -10.20 5.39
C ASN A 112 5.20 -9.90 6.33
N GLN A 113 5.07 -8.67 6.80
CA GLN A 113 3.92 -8.24 7.58
C GLN A 113 2.65 -8.23 6.73
N MET A 114 2.70 -7.70 5.51
CA MET A 114 1.55 -7.65 4.59
C MET A 114 1.08 -9.02 4.12
N GLN A 115 1.99 -9.98 3.94
CA GLN A 115 1.67 -11.37 3.56
C GLN A 115 0.63 -12.02 4.47
N LYS A 116 0.61 -11.67 5.77
CA LYS A 116 -0.40 -12.19 6.71
C LYS A 116 -1.82 -11.74 6.34
N TYR A 117 -1.96 -10.50 5.88
CA TYR A 117 -3.25 -9.94 5.46
C TYR A 117 -3.70 -10.53 4.13
N PHE A 118 -2.80 -10.66 3.16
CA PHE A 118 -3.12 -11.32 1.88
C PHE A 118 -3.63 -12.74 2.06
N ARG A 119 -3.03 -13.52 2.98
CA ARG A 119 -3.50 -14.87 3.31
C ARG A 119 -4.93 -14.87 3.85
N LEU A 120 -5.31 -13.88 4.67
CA LEU A 120 -6.68 -13.76 5.17
C LEU A 120 -7.67 -13.46 4.04
N CYS A 121 -7.34 -12.50 3.17
CA CYS A 121 -8.19 -12.18 2.01
C CYS A 121 -8.32 -13.36 1.03
N ALA A 122 -7.22 -14.07 0.77
CA ALA A 122 -7.21 -15.25 -0.09
C ALA A 122 -8.09 -16.38 0.46
N ASN A 123 -8.02 -16.64 1.78
CA ASN A 123 -8.89 -17.61 2.44
C ASN A 123 -10.37 -17.22 2.34
N ALA A 124 -10.68 -15.93 2.40
CA ALA A 124 -12.03 -15.39 2.23
C ALA A 124 -12.47 -15.30 0.75
N LYS A 125 -11.59 -15.61 -0.21
CA LYS A 125 -11.83 -15.51 -1.66
C LYS A 125 -12.25 -14.11 -2.12
N VAL A 126 -11.71 -13.08 -1.48
CA VAL A 126 -12.00 -11.67 -1.77
C VAL A 126 -10.90 -11.07 -2.64
N ALA A 127 -11.28 -10.28 -3.65
CA ALA A 127 -10.35 -9.52 -4.47
C ALA A 127 -9.65 -8.46 -3.60
N VAL A 128 -8.32 -8.38 -3.68
CA VAL A 128 -7.52 -7.50 -2.81
C VAL A 128 -6.53 -6.66 -3.60
N ASP A 129 -6.59 -5.35 -3.38
CA ASP A 129 -5.59 -4.38 -3.84
C ASP A 129 -4.86 -3.79 -2.63
N THR A 130 -3.68 -3.20 -2.84
CA THR A 130 -2.85 -2.66 -1.75
C THR A 130 -2.40 -1.25 -2.03
N MET A 131 -2.48 -0.41 -1.00
CA MET A 131 -2.04 0.98 -1.00
C MET A 131 -0.98 1.17 0.08
N LEU A 132 0.28 1.32 -0.35
CA LEU A 132 1.41 1.58 0.53
C LEU A 132 1.71 3.09 0.51
N LEU A 133 1.55 3.75 1.66
CA LEU A 133 1.73 5.20 1.79
C LEU A 133 2.91 5.49 2.72
N GLU A 134 3.86 6.30 2.25
CA GLU A 134 5.03 6.69 3.04
C GLU A 134 4.72 7.98 3.83
N SER A 135 4.55 7.87 5.15
CA SER A 135 4.27 9.01 6.03
C SER A 135 4.45 8.67 7.51
N ASN A 136 4.80 9.67 8.32
CA ASN A 136 4.83 9.57 9.78
C ASN A 136 3.47 9.87 10.42
N LEU A 137 2.52 10.43 9.66
CA LEU A 137 1.22 10.89 10.15
C LEU A 137 0.10 10.03 9.57
N THR A 138 -0.09 8.82 10.10
CA THR A 138 -1.05 7.84 9.59
C THR A 138 -2.46 8.40 9.40
N ALA A 139 -3.01 9.04 10.43
CA ALA A 139 -4.38 9.58 10.38
C ALA A 139 -4.53 10.69 9.33
N LYS A 140 -3.57 11.62 9.28
CA LYS A 140 -3.57 12.71 8.30
C LYS A 140 -3.49 12.18 6.87
N THR A 141 -2.56 11.24 6.63
CA THR A 141 -2.38 10.65 5.30
C THR A 141 -3.61 9.88 4.83
N ILE A 142 -4.31 9.17 5.72
CA ILE A 142 -5.57 8.52 5.38
C ILE A 142 -6.66 9.58 5.10
N LEU A 143 -6.76 10.63 5.91
CA LEU A 143 -7.74 11.70 5.73
C LEU A 143 -7.56 12.41 4.38
N GLU A 144 -6.32 12.67 3.97
CA GLU A 144 -5.99 13.26 2.67
C GLU A 144 -6.29 12.31 1.51
N LEU A 145 -6.27 10.99 1.74
CA LEU A 145 -6.57 9.98 0.73
C LEU A 145 -8.07 9.85 0.43
N ILE A 146 -8.93 10.05 1.43
CA ILE A 146 -10.40 9.91 1.31
C ILE A 146 -10.97 10.68 0.12
N PRO A 147 -10.73 12.00 -0.03
CA PRO A 147 -11.29 12.76 -1.15
C PRO A 147 -10.63 12.41 -2.49
N VAL A 148 -9.37 11.96 -2.50
CA VAL A 148 -8.63 11.61 -3.72
C VAL A 148 -9.15 10.34 -4.37
N LEU A 149 -9.56 9.36 -3.55
CA LEU A 149 -10.05 8.07 -4.01
C LEU A 149 -11.56 7.91 -3.86
N ASN A 150 -12.26 8.96 -3.44
CA ASN A 150 -13.70 8.93 -3.12
C ASN A 150 -14.07 7.77 -2.18
N ILE A 151 -13.28 7.58 -1.11
CA ILE A 151 -13.47 6.49 -0.15
C ILE A 151 -14.80 6.68 0.58
N THR A 152 -15.72 5.74 0.42
CA THR A 152 -17.03 5.73 1.10
C THR A 152 -17.07 4.77 2.28
N HIS A 153 -16.33 3.66 2.23
CA HIS A 153 -16.29 2.63 3.27
C HIS A 153 -14.85 2.43 3.77
N LEU A 154 -14.55 2.97 4.96
CA LEU A 154 -13.24 2.83 5.62
C LEU A 154 -13.39 2.10 6.95
N VAL A 155 -12.69 0.98 7.09
CA VAL A 155 -12.56 0.22 8.34
C VAL A 155 -11.18 0.47 8.94
N MET A 156 -11.14 0.83 10.21
CA MET A 156 -9.91 1.10 10.95
C MET A 156 -10.02 0.61 12.39
N GLY A 157 -8.92 0.09 12.94
CA GLY A 157 -8.88 -0.36 14.32
C GLY A 157 -8.87 0.82 15.29
N ASN A 158 -9.59 0.68 16.40
CA ASN A 158 -9.38 1.55 17.57
C ASN A 158 -8.47 0.83 18.57
N LYS A 159 -7.45 1.53 19.06
CA LYS A 159 -6.70 1.09 20.23
C LYS A 159 -7.24 1.89 21.40
N ARG A 160 -7.97 1.23 22.30
CA ARG A 160 -8.32 1.85 23.58
C ARG A 160 -7.01 2.16 24.29
N LEU A 161 -6.63 3.44 24.33
CA LEU A 161 -5.55 3.87 25.19
C LEU A 161 -5.94 3.54 26.64
N PRO A 162 -5.01 3.05 27.48
CA PRO A 162 -5.26 2.97 28.92
C PRO A 162 -5.71 4.35 29.38
N ARG A 163 -6.76 4.39 30.21
CA ARG A 163 -7.55 5.58 30.58
C ARG A 163 -6.78 6.63 31.43
N SER A 164 -5.46 6.73 31.29
CA SER A 164 -4.62 7.71 31.96
C SER A 164 -3.99 8.65 30.91
N ARG A 165 -4.28 9.94 31.07
CA ARG A 165 -3.83 11.09 30.25
C ARG A 165 -4.72 11.38 29.03
N ILE A 166 -6.00 11.66 29.31
CA ILE A 166 -6.66 12.75 28.62
C ILE A 166 -5.86 14.01 29.02
N CYS A 167 -5.01 14.52 28.12
CA CYS A 167 -4.59 15.90 28.22
C CYS A 167 -5.79 16.72 27.72
N GLU A 168 -6.61 17.20 28.65
CA GLU A 168 -7.41 18.39 28.41
C GLU A 168 -6.45 19.58 28.36
N GLU A 169 -5.79 19.78 27.22
CA GLU A 169 -5.22 21.08 26.89
C GLU A 169 -5.87 21.51 25.59
N GLU A 170 -6.43 22.73 25.63
CA GLU A 170 -7.22 23.41 24.59
C GLU A 170 -8.74 23.16 24.58
N CYS A 171 -9.41 23.31 25.73
CA CYS A 171 -10.83 23.74 25.74
C CYS A 171 -11.15 24.93 26.66
N SER A 172 -10.16 25.69 27.15
CA SER A 172 -10.40 26.84 28.05
C SER A 172 -9.84 28.17 27.56
N ARG A 173 -9.71 28.38 26.23
CA ARG A 173 -9.29 29.68 25.67
C ARG A 173 -10.32 30.41 24.80
N LEU A 174 -11.60 30.10 24.95
CA LEU A 174 -12.69 30.87 24.34
C LEU A 174 -13.90 31.02 25.27
N LEU A 175 -13.69 31.62 26.45
CA LEU A 175 -14.69 32.39 27.18
C LEU A 175 -14.00 33.55 27.91
#